data_AF-A0A976CG99-F1
#
_entry.id   AF-A0A976CG99-F1
#
_cell.length_a   1.000
_cell.length_b   1.000
_cell.length_c   1.000
_cell.angle_alpha   90.00
_cell.angle_beta   90.00
_cell.angle_gamma   90.00
#
_symmetry.space_group_name_H-M   'P 1'
#
loop_
_entity.id
_entity.type
_entity.pdbx_description
1 polymer ?
#
loop_
_entity_poly.entity_id
_entity_poly.type
_entity_poly.pdbx_seq_one_letter_code
_entity_poly.pdbx_strand_id
1 'polypeptide(L)'
;MARPESPCLSIAIARLRTAGANHFATWVLQAPYPSGYVHHDCMWPSTLSQSWKAWQEMFSPSGTIHELPLNPDGSFVSPQNNQNLLAETEKRTAQSLQMPPIMPSVPLHLSQGGLVERGEQNPAPPPPSYSSRLMQHLGIDLWQWLFEGPIQGSLQESKGIAIGQNLPLRVRIDLREPYLIALPWEIMQPQAGQPAISLSQQLLFSRTTSNVEPLPPLRPADSLNILLVLGQAEPGRGANSEFDRGNNSHLRLEAEAVVLAGVLESAFQTDDSGKYFDISVATRVDTLIEPTPAQLISRLETQAYNILFYAGHGIPGPDGGLLFLGPDTAINGTELAQVLVRCRVTLAVFNACWGAQPAVERLHSNNGPQQAIARSSLAEVLIHHGVPAVLGMRDSIADREALSFIQTFAQALAGRMSVDRAVAVARQQLLTLYKFNQPAWTLPVLYMHPEFDGQLTEPVDDLKTELPLNSSTWLGRLPSCAYLRGRDRPNVKSSESGNQVWPITAGMVRVGRWEENDVVIREQWVSQKHAEIFCRNSIRDSREEPSYFLRDFSRYGTLVLGPEGWVRVHHQELLLQSGTQLKFGSSQGQIFEFTIEVPKTSGYSETDCGTN
;
A
#
# COMPACT_ATOMS: atom_id res chain seq x y z
N MET A 1 -4.90 22.28 0.03
CA MET A 1 -5.55 21.66 1.21
C MET A 1 -4.69 20.49 1.65
N ALA A 2 -4.51 20.26 2.96
CA ALA A 2 -3.92 19.01 3.43
C ALA A 2 -4.81 17.84 3.00
N ARG A 3 -4.20 16.75 2.52
CA ARG A 3 -4.89 15.53 2.10
C ARG A 3 -5.80 15.05 3.25
N PRO A 4 -7.06 14.63 3.00
CA PRO A 4 -7.80 13.90 4.01
C PRO A 4 -7.04 12.61 4.29
N GLU A 5 -6.51 12.46 5.50
CA GLU A 5 -5.88 11.22 5.94
C GLU A 5 -6.89 10.07 5.79
N SER A 6 -6.45 8.94 5.20
CA SER A 6 -7.33 7.78 5.08
C SER A 6 -7.83 7.38 6.47
N PRO A 7 -9.15 7.21 6.67
CA PRO A 7 -9.70 6.88 7.97
C PRO A 7 -9.10 5.57 8.47
N CYS A 8 -8.71 5.55 9.74
CA CYS A 8 -8.02 4.41 10.36
C CYS A 8 -8.64 4.04 11.72
N LEU A 9 -8.85 2.75 11.90
CA LEU A 9 -9.22 2.12 13.17
C LEU A 9 -8.07 1.18 13.60
N SER A 10 -7.37 1.54 14.67
CA SER A 10 -6.31 0.71 15.25
C SER A 10 -6.77 0.13 16.58
N ILE A 11 -6.69 -1.19 16.73
CA ILE A 11 -7.17 -1.95 17.89
C ILE A 11 -5.99 -2.67 18.52
N ALA A 12 -5.81 -2.55 19.84
CA ALA A 12 -4.81 -3.32 20.59
C ALA A 12 -5.48 -4.41 21.42
N ILE A 13 -4.79 -5.54 21.54
CA ILE A 13 -5.20 -6.71 22.31
C ILE A 13 -4.05 -7.10 23.23
N ALA A 14 -4.31 -7.20 24.54
CA ALA A 14 -3.32 -7.66 25.51
C ALA A 14 -3.94 -8.58 26.56
N ARG A 15 -3.12 -9.49 27.10
CA ARG A 15 -3.53 -10.40 28.17
C ARG A 15 -3.55 -9.70 29.54
N LEU A 16 -4.63 -9.88 30.28
CA LEU A 16 -4.79 -9.37 31.65
C LEU A 16 -4.16 -10.34 32.67
N ARG A 17 -2.88 -10.13 32.96
CA ARG A 17 -2.09 -11.06 33.81
C ARG A 17 -2.64 -11.25 35.23
N THR A 18 -3.37 -10.27 35.77
CA THR A 18 -3.93 -10.30 37.13
C THR A 18 -5.32 -10.95 37.23
N ALA A 19 -6.06 -11.06 36.12
CA ALA A 19 -7.45 -11.55 36.10
C ALA A 19 -7.55 -13.07 35.81
N GLY A 20 -6.43 -13.75 35.57
CA GLY A 20 -6.36 -15.17 35.25
C GLY A 20 -5.93 -15.43 33.80
N ALA A 21 -5.60 -16.68 33.49
CA ALA A 21 -4.93 -17.03 32.24
C ALA A 21 -5.71 -16.61 30.98
N ASN A 22 -7.04 -16.60 31.00
CA ASN A 22 -7.87 -16.47 29.78
C ASN A 22 -8.52 -15.09 29.60
N HIS A 23 -8.08 -14.07 30.35
CA HIS A 23 -8.65 -12.73 30.26
C HIS A 23 -7.80 -11.83 29.37
N PHE A 24 -8.47 -11.07 28.50
CA PHE A 24 -7.86 -10.16 27.55
C PHE A 24 -8.56 -8.80 27.61
N ALA A 25 -7.77 -7.74 27.50
CA ALA A 25 -8.25 -6.40 27.26
C ALA A 25 -8.08 -6.09 25.78
N THR A 26 -9.14 -5.56 25.17
CA THR A 26 -9.17 -5.08 23.80
C THR A 26 -9.57 -3.61 23.83
N TRP A 27 -8.84 -2.74 23.15
CA TRP A 27 -9.17 -1.32 23.12
C TRP A 27 -8.77 -0.65 21.81
N VAL A 28 -9.44 0.45 21.49
CA VAL A 28 -9.15 1.25 20.31
C VAL A 28 -8.05 2.27 20.62
N LEU A 29 -6.93 2.16 19.91
CA LEU A 29 -5.80 3.08 19.96
C LEU A 29 -6.02 4.33 19.09
N GLN A 30 -6.70 4.15 17.95
CA GLN A 30 -6.95 5.21 16.98
C GLN A 30 -8.30 4.96 16.31
N ALA A 31 -9.07 6.02 16.13
CA ALA A 31 -10.32 6.02 15.37
C ALA A 31 -10.41 7.31 14.55
N PRO A 32 -11.20 7.36 13.47
CA PRO A 32 -11.34 8.56 12.64
C PRO A 32 -12.25 9.64 13.27
N TYR A 33 -12.51 9.57 14.58
CA TYR A 33 -13.37 10.50 15.31
C TYR A 33 -12.90 10.72 16.77
N PRO A 34 -13.13 11.91 17.38
CA PRO A 34 -12.49 12.31 18.65
C PRO A 34 -12.86 11.48 19.90
N SER A 35 -13.98 10.76 19.88
CA SER A 35 -14.48 9.96 21.02
C SER A 35 -14.34 8.45 20.79
N GLY A 36 -13.46 8.02 19.89
CA GLY A 36 -13.35 6.61 19.50
C GLY A 36 -12.52 5.72 20.44
N TYR A 37 -11.97 6.26 21.52
CA TYR A 37 -11.32 5.44 22.54
C TYR A 37 -12.38 4.62 23.28
N VAL A 38 -12.35 3.31 23.07
CA VAL A 38 -13.23 2.34 23.72
C VAL A 38 -12.38 1.18 24.24
N HIS A 39 -12.82 0.60 25.35
CA HIS A 39 -12.15 -0.52 26.02
C HIS A 39 -13.18 -1.62 26.31
N HIS A 40 -12.77 -2.87 26.13
CA HIS A 40 -13.57 -4.04 26.38
C HIS A 40 -12.70 -5.18 26.91
N ASP A 41 -13.09 -5.70 28.07
CA ASP A 41 -12.49 -6.91 28.62
C ASP A 41 -13.30 -8.12 28.16
N CYS A 42 -12.62 -9.10 27.59
CA CYS A 42 -13.21 -10.34 27.11
C CYS A 42 -12.43 -11.55 27.62
N MET A 43 -13.12 -12.68 27.69
CA MET A 43 -12.49 -13.97 27.96
C MET A 43 -12.18 -14.66 26.65
N TRP A 44 -11.06 -15.37 26.58
CA TRP A 44 -10.78 -16.30 25.48
C TRP A 44 -11.56 -17.60 25.68
N PRO A 45 -12.54 -17.92 24.82
CA PRO A 45 -13.37 -19.10 25.00
C PRO A 45 -12.61 -20.40 24.70
N SER A 46 -12.92 -21.47 25.43
CA SER A 46 -12.36 -22.80 25.14
C SER A 46 -12.71 -23.31 23.74
N THR A 47 -13.87 -22.92 23.21
CA THR A 47 -14.31 -23.26 21.85
C THR A 47 -13.37 -22.66 20.81
N LEU A 48 -12.91 -21.42 21.00
CA LEU A 48 -11.98 -20.77 20.08
C LEU A 48 -10.59 -21.46 20.10
N SER A 49 -10.14 -21.93 21.26
CA SER A 49 -8.94 -22.80 21.34
C SER A 49 -9.10 -24.12 20.58
N GLN A 50 -10.29 -24.72 20.63
CA GLN A 50 -10.60 -25.96 19.89
C GLN A 50 -10.66 -25.71 18.37
N SER A 51 -11.33 -24.63 17.94
CA SER A 51 -11.37 -24.19 16.54
C SER A 51 -9.96 -23.94 15.99
N TRP A 52 -9.11 -23.27 16.78
CA TRP A 52 -7.71 -23.04 16.42
C TRP A 52 -6.92 -24.35 16.29
N LYS A 53 -7.03 -25.25 17.27
CA LYS A 53 -6.34 -26.55 17.22
C LYS A 53 -6.73 -27.35 15.98
N ALA A 54 -8.02 -27.49 15.71
CA ALA A 54 -8.51 -28.18 14.53
C ALA A 54 -8.01 -27.52 13.24
N TRP A 55 -7.97 -26.19 13.18
CA TRP A 55 -7.44 -25.46 12.04
C TRP A 55 -5.95 -25.76 11.81
N GLN A 56 -5.11 -25.75 12.86
CA GLN A 56 -3.69 -26.07 12.75
C GLN A 56 -3.46 -27.50 12.22
N GLU A 57 -4.23 -28.47 12.74
CA GLU A 57 -4.16 -29.88 12.31
C GLU A 57 -4.45 -30.05 10.81
N MET A 58 -5.25 -29.16 10.21
CA MET A 58 -5.62 -29.21 8.80
C MET A 58 -4.71 -28.36 7.91
N PHE A 59 -4.24 -27.20 8.39
CA PHE A 59 -3.69 -26.14 7.54
C PHE A 59 -2.27 -25.67 7.88
N SER A 60 -1.60 -26.25 8.90
CA SER A 60 -0.20 -25.95 9.18
C SER A 60 0.73 -26.97 8.50
N PRO A 61 1.33 -26.65 7.33
CA PRO A 61 2.26 -27.56 6.64
C PRO A 61 3.50 -27.90 7.46
N SER A 62 3.98 -26.99 8.31
CA SER A 62 5.16 -27.22 9.16
C SER A 62 4.89 -28.13 10.36
N GLY A 63 3.62 -28.45 10.66
CA GLY A 63 3.23 -29.23 11.84
C GLY A 63 3.57 -28.56 13.17
N THR A 64 3.92 -27.27 13.15
CA THR A 64 4.22 -26.51 14.37
C THR A 64 2.89 -26.15 15.03
N ILE A 65 2.54 -26.92 16.06
CA ILE A 65 1.34 -26.67 16.86
C ILE A 65 1.68 -25.56 17.85
N HIS A 66 1.15 -24.36 17.64
CA HIS A 66 1.17 -23.31 18.64
C HIS A 66 0.06 -23.62 19.64
N GLU A 67 0.45 -24.23 20.77
CA GLU A 67 -0.44 -24.28 21.93
C GLU A 67 -0.62 -22.85 22.45
N LEU A 68 -1.83 -22.31 22.26
CA LEU A 68 -2.22 -21.10 22.99
C LEU A 68 -2.11 -21.46 24.49
N PRO A 69 -1.39 -20.68 25.31
CA PRO A 69 -1.12 -20.98 26.70
C PRO A 69 -2.33 -20.62 27.57
N LEU A 70 -3.48 -21.21 27.25
CA LEU A 70 -4.76 -21.01 27.90
C LEU A 70 -5.31 -22.32 28.45
N ASN A 71 -4.51 -23.39 28.42
CA ASN A 71 -4.83 -24.68 29.03
C ASN A 71 -3.73 -25.14 29.99
N PRO A 72 -3.55 -24.48 31.16
CA PRO A 72 -2.57 -24.91 32.15
C PRO A 72 -2.78 -26.34 32.66
N ASP A 73 -3.99 -26.89 32.50
CA ASP A 73 -4.40 -28.17 33.12
C ASP A 73 -4.44 -29.36 32.15
N GLY A 74 -4.06 -29.19 30.88
CA GLY A 74 -3.93 -30.30 29.92
C GLY A 74 -5.23 -31.05 29.57
N SER A 75 -6.40 -30.53 29.91
CA SER A 75 -7.70 -31.24 29.79
C SER A 75 -8.25 -31.39 28.37
N PHE A 76 -7.54 -30.99 27.32
CA PHE A 76 -8.02 -31.12 25.93
C PHE A 76 -7.52 -32.40 25.27
N VAL A 77 -8.11 -33.53 25.66
CA VAL A 77 -7.99 -34.81 24.94
C VAL A 77 -9.40 -35.27 24.53
N SER A 78 -9.76 -35.13 23.24
CA SER A 78 -10.32 -36.22 22.42
C SER A 78 -10.66 -35.76 20.98
N PRO A 79 -10.38 -36.54 19.92
CA PRO A 79 -10.66 -36.21 18.51
C PRO A 79 -12.14 -36.22 18.08
N GLN A 80 -13.09 -36.48 18.99
CA GLN A 80 -14.49 -36.74 18.64
C GLN A 80 -15.41 -35.50 18.63
N ASN A 81 -14.92 -34.30 18.96
CA ASN A 81 -15.77 -33.10 19.13
C ASN A 81 -15.96 -32.22 17.88
N ASN A 82 -15.21 -32.42 16.79
CA ASN A 82 -15.24 -31.51 15.63
C ASN A 82 -16.59 -31.51 14.88
N GLN A 83 -17.40 -32.58 14.98
CA GLN A 83 -18.74 -32.62 14.36
C GLN A 83 -19.80 -31.86 15.18
N ASN A 84 -19.65 -31.79 16.50
CA ASN A 84 -20.60 -31.10 17.39
C ASN A 84 -20.46 -29.57 17.33
N LEU A 85 -19.22 -29.05 17.22
CA LEU A 85 -18.92 -27.62 17.03
C LEU A 85 -19.56 -27.05 15.75
N LEU A 86 -19.57 -27.83 14.67
CA LEU A 86 -20.16 -27.45 13.38
C LEU A 86 -21.71 -27.39 13.46
N ALA A 87 -22.34 -28.28 14.23
CA ALA A 87 -23.80 -28.32 14.41
C ALA A 87 -24.35 -27.14 15.24
N GLU A 88 -23.58 -26.61 16.20
CA GLU A 88 -23.94 -25.39 16.93
C GLU A 88 -23.93 -24.15 16.04
N THR A 89 -23.04 -24.12 15.05
CA THR A 89 -22.93 -23.03 14.08
C THR A 89 -24.16 -22.97 13.16
N GLU A 90 -24.65 -24.12 12.68
CA GLU A 90 -25.90 -24.19 11.88
C GLU A 90 -27.10 -23.66 12.67
N LYS A 91 -27.17 -23.94 13.99
CA LYS A 91 -28.21 -23.40 14.87
C LYS A 91 -28.11 -21.88 15.06
N ARG A 92 -26.91 -21.32 15.23
CA ARG A 92 -26.69 -19.87 15.34
C ARG A 92 -26.96 -19.14 14.02
N THR A 93 -26.66 -19.77 12.88
CA THR A 93 -26.90 -19.21 11.53
C THR A 93 -28.39 -19.16 11.20
N ALA A 94 -29.18 -20.14 11.66
CA ALA A 94 -30.63 -20.17 11.44
C ALA A 94 -31.40 -19.10 12.23
N GLN A 95 -30.89 -18.67 13.38
CA GLN A 95 -31.57 -17.70 14.25
C GLN A 95 -31.42 -16.22 13.79
N SER A 96 -30.46 -15.89 12.91
CA SER A 96 -30.24 -14.51 12.44
C SER A 96 -31.00 -14.13 11.15
N LEU A 97 -31.77 -15.06 10.56
CA LEU A 97 -32.44 -14.90 9.25
C LEU A 97 -33.95 -14.54 9.32
N GLN A 98 -34.51 -14.19 10.48
CA GLN A 98 -35.94 -13.80 10.55
C GLN A 98 -36.16 -12.36 10.05
N MET A 99 -36.59 -12.21 8.79
CA MET A 99 -37.19 -10.98 8.24
C MET A 99 -38.73 -11.01 8.31
N PRO A 100 -39.41 -9.84 8.44
CA PRO A 100 -40.88 -9.77 8.47
C PRO A 100 -41.52 -9.98 7.07
N PRO A 101 -42.81 -10.38 6.98
CA PRO A 101 -43.38 -10.86 5.72
C PRO A 101 -43.76 -9.71 4.77
N ILE A 102 -43.43 -9.86 3.49
CA ILE A 102 -43.83 -8.96 2.39
C ILE A 102 -45.01 -9.57 1.60
N MET A 103 -45.95 -8.69 1.22
CA MET A 103 -47.21 -8.88 0.50
C MET A 103 -47.07 -9.49 -0.92
N PRO A 104 -48.15 -10.03 -1.54
CA PRO A 104 -48.07 -10.93 -2.68
C PRO A 104 -47.86 -10.21 -4.03
N SER A 105 -47.09 -10.84 -4.91
CA SER A 105 -46.75 -10.38 -6.26
C SER A 105 -47.82 -10.71 -7.32
N VAL A 106 -47.98 -9.79 -8.28
CA VAL A 106 -48.86 -9.86 -9.46
C VAL A 106 -48.25 -10.76 -10.55
N PRO A 107 -49.02 -11.61 -11.26
CA PRO A 107 -48.47 -12.51 -12.27
C PRO A 107 -48.43 -11.87 -13.67
N LEU A 108 -47.29 -12.01 -14.37
CA LEU A 108 -47.19 -11.78 -15.81
C LEU A 108 -47.25 -13.12 -16.55
N HIS A 109 -48.23 -13.21 -17.44
CA HIS A 109 -48.58 -14.38 -18.23
C HIS A 109 -47.70 -14.43 -19.49
N LEU A 110 -46.97 -15.52 -19.70
CA LEU A 110 -46.44 -15.90 -21.01
C LEU A 110 -46.70 -17.39 -21.26
N SER A 111 -47.03 -17.67 -22.50
CA SER A 111 -47.85 -18.78 -23.00
C SER A 111 -47.12 -20.12 -23.18
N GLN A 112 -47.94 -21.17 -23.17
CA GLN A 112 -47.63 -22.60 -23.25
C GLN A 112 -46.89 -23.03 -24.54
N GLY A 113 -45.91 -23.92 -24.36
CA GLY A 113 -45.41 -24.86 -25.37
C GLY A 113 -44.84 -26.07 -24.63
N GLY A 114 -45.56 -27.20 -24.66
CA GLY A 114 -45.30 -28.34 -23.80
C GLY A 114 -44.06 -29.16 -24.17
N LEU A 115 -43.25 -29.44 -23.17
CA LEU A 115 -42.40 -30.64 -23.07
C LEU A 115 -42.55 -31.18 -21.66
N VAL A 116 -42.88 -32.47 -21.57
CA VAL A 116 -42.99 -33.22 -20.31
C VAL A 116 -41.57 -33.44 -19.78
N GLU A 117 -41.11 -32.60 -18.85
CA GLU A 117 -39.90 -32.87 -18.08
C GLU A 117 -40.25 -33.65 -16.81
N ARG A 118 -39.70 -34.86 -16.72
CA ARG A 118 -39.64 -35.64 -15.49
C ARG A 118 -39.00 -34.77 -14.41
N GLY A 119 -39.55 -34.83 -13.20
CA GLY A 119 -38.95 -34.22 -12.02
C GLY A 119 -37.56 -34.76 -11.76
N GLU A 120 -36.54 -34.05 -12.24
CA GLU A 120 -35.21 -34.09 -11.67
C GLU A 120 -35.22 -33.13 -10.48
N GLN A 121 -35.20 -33.71 -9.29
CA GLN A 121 -34.77 -32.98 -8.10
C GLN A 121 -33.37 -32.45 -8.41
N ASN A 122 -33.24 -31.13 -8.61
CA ASN A 122 -31.93 -30.49 -8.57
C ASN A 122 -31.25 -30.96 -7.29
N PRO A 123 -30.09 -31.66 -7.36
CA PRO A 123 -29.40 -32.08 -6.15
C PRO A 123 -29.10 -30.81 -5.35
N ALA A 124 -29.42 -30.84 -4.05
CA ALA A 124 -29.03 -29.78 -3.14
C ALA A 124 -27.53 -29.50 -3.37
N PRO A 125 -27.11 -28.21 -3.41
CA PRO A 125 -25.72 -27.88 -3.64
C PRO A 125 -24.86 -28.69 -2.66
N PRO A 126 -23.77 -29.32 -3.13
CA PRO A 126 -22.95 -30.18 -2.28
C PRO A 126 -22.53 -29.37 -1.04
N PRO A 127 -22.66 -29.94 0.17
CA PRO A 127 -22.30 -29.23 1.38
C PRO A 127 -20.83 -28.78 1.26
N PRO A 128 -20.48 -27.57 1.75
CA PRO A 128 -19.10 -27.09 1.66
C PRO A 128 -18.14 -28.14 2.23
N SER A 129 -16.96 -28.27 1.64
CA SER A 129 -15.97 -29.23 2.12
C SER A 129 -15.66 -29.01 3.60
N TYR A 130 -15.36 -30.06 4.35
CA TYR A 130 -15.05 -29.97 5.80
C TYR A 130 -13.99 -28.90 6.09
N SER A 131 -12.95 -28.79 5.25
CA SER A 131 -11.91 -27.77 5.36
C SER A 131 -12.43 -26.35 5.11
N SER A 132 -13.34 -26.15 4.15
CA SER A 132 -13.99 -24.84 3.95
C SER A 132 -14.76 -24.39 5.19
N ARG A 133 -15.50 -25.31 5.83
CA ARG A 133 -16.22 -25.02 7.08
C ARG A 133 -15.26 -24.67 8.21
N LEU A 134 -14.16 -25.38 8.35
CA LEU A 134 -13.16 -25.11 9.38
C LEU A 134 -12.48 -23.73 9.23
N MET A 135 -12.12 -23.37 8.00
CA MET A 135 -11.57 -22.04 7.68
C MET A 135 -12.55 -20.92 8.02
N GLN A 136 -13.81 -21.07 7.59
CA GLN A 136 -14.87 -20.10 7.86
C GLN A 136 -15.22 -20.02 9.36
N HIS A 137 -15.31 -21.17 10.04
CA HIS A 137 -15.66 -21.24 11.46
C HIS A 137 -14.65 -20.51 12.32
N LEU A 138 -13.34 -20.78 12.14
CA LEU A 138 -12.30 -20.04 12.86
C LEU A 138 -12.35 -18.54 12.55
N GLY A 139 -12.58 -18.15 11.29
CA GLY A 139 -12.71 -16.74 10.90
C GLY A 139 -13.88 -16.02 11.57
N ILE A 140 -15.03 -16.69 11.69
CA ILE A 140 -16.20 -16.15 12.38
C ILE A 140 -15.93 -16.06 13.89
N ASP A 141 -15.35 -17.10 14.49
CA ASP A 141 -15.07 -17.11 15.93
C ASP A 141 -14.07 -15.99 16.31
N LEU A 142 -13.01 -15.80 15.51
CA LEU A 142 -12.03 -14.71 15.71
C LEU A 142 -12.68 -13.33 15.56
N TRP A 143 -13.57 -13.16 14.57
CA TRP A 143 -14.29 -11.90 14.37
C TRP A 143 -15.20 -11.59 15.56
N GLN A 144 -16.02 -12.57 15.98
CA GLN A 144 -16.96 -12.41 17.09
C GLN A 144 -16.24 -12.08 18.38
N TRP A 145 -15.10 -12.70 18.63
CA TRP A 145 -14.28 -12.43 19.80
C TRP A 145 -13.63 -11.04 19.78
N LEU A 146 -13.09 -10.60 18.63
CA LEU A 146 -12.43 -9.29 18.53
C LEU A 146 -13.43 -8.13 18.56
N PHE A 147 -14.51 -8.24 17.79
CA PHE A 147 -15.51 -7.19 17.65
C PHE A 147 -16.72 -7.44 18.54
N GLU A 148 -16.45 -7.71 19.83
CA GLU A 148 -17.47 -7.80 20.87
C GLU A 148 -17.72 -6.43 21.53
N GLY A 149 -18.97 -6.21 21.95
CA GLY A 149 -19.36 -5.03 22.72
C GLY A 149 -19.00 -3.70 22.04
N PRO A 150 -18.36 -2.74 22.76
CA PRO A 150 -18.12 -1.40 22.22
C PRO A 150 -17.10 -1.37 21.07
N ILE A 151 -16.27 -2.40 20.90
CA ILE A 151 -15.33 -2.49 19.78
C ILE A 151 -16.09 -2.62 18.45
N GLN A 152 -17.21 -3.35 18.45
CA GLN A 152 -18.09 -3.47 17.28
C GLN A 152 -18.67 -2.12 16.85
N GLY A 153 -19.13 -1.32 17.82
CA GLY A 153 -19.64 0.04 17.58
C GLY A 153 -18.58 0.92 16.94
N SER A 154 -17.35 0.88 17.48
CA SER A 154 -16.20 1.60 16.90
C SER A 154 -15.92 1.22 15.45
N LEU A 155 -16.01 -0.07 15.11
CA LEU A 155 -15.86 -0.53 13.73
C LEU A 155 -16.98 0.01 12.83
N GLN A 156 -18.23 -0.08 13.26
CA GLN A 156 -19.39 0.37 12.48
C GLN A 156 -19.35 1.88 12.21
N GLU A 157 -19.03 2.68 13.22
CA GLU A 157 -18.92 4.14 13.09
C GLU A 157 -17.75 4.52 12.17
N SER A 158 -16.58 3.90 12.38
CA SER A 158 -15.41 4.12 11.51
C SER A 158 -15.69 3.76 10.05
N LYS A 159 -16.43 2.66 9.82
CA LYS A 159 -16.88 2.26 8.47
C LYS A 159 -17.84 3.29 7.87
N GLY A 160 -18.80 3.79 8.66
CA GLY A 160 -19.73 4.83 8.22
C GLY A 160 -19.03 6.11 7.78
N ILE A 161 -18.04 6.56 8.55
CA ILE A 161 -17.21 7.73 8.21
C ILE A 161 -16.44 7.49 6.91
N ALA A 162 -15.80 6.32 6.77
CA ALA A 162 -15.03 5.99 5.57
C ALA A 162 -15.91 5.95 4.31
N ILE A 163 -17.10 5.33 4.40
CA ILE A 163 -18.11 5.35 3.34
C ILE A 163 -18.52 6.78 2.99
N GLY A 164 -18.78 7.63 3.99
CA GLY A 164 -19.13 9.03 3.79
C GLY A 164 -18.05 9.86 3.13
N GLN A 165 -16.77 9.49 3.31
CA GLN A 165 -15.61 10.11 2.66
C GLN A 165 -15.27 9.48 1.29
N ASN A 166 -15.97 8.42 0.89
CA ASN A 166 -15.61 7.60 -0.28
C ASN A 166 -14.17 7.08 -0.24
N LEU A 167 -13.69 6.76 0.96
CA LEU A 167 -12.35 6.21 1.21
C LEU A 167 -12.46 4.81 1.85
N PRO A 168 -11.49 3.92 1.65
CA PRO A 168 -11.42 2.69 2.42
C PRO A 168 -11.06 2.98 3.88
N LEU A 169 -11.56 2.15 4.80
CA LEU A 169 -11.15 2.16 6.21
C LEU A 169 -9.92 1.27 6.38
N ARG A 170 -8.82 1.82 6.92
CA ARG A 170 -7.71 0.98 7.40
C ARG A 170 -8.05 0.40 8.75
N VAL A 171 -7.92 -0.92 8.88
CA VAL A 171 -8.10 -1.64 10.15
C VAL A 171 -6.76 -2.25 10.54
N ARG A 172 -6.26 -1.87 11.71
CA ARG A 172 -4.99 -2.34 12.25
C ARG A 172 -5.18 -3.08 13.56
N ILE A 173 -4.44 -4.17 13.73
CA ILE A 173 -4.41 -4.90 15.01
C ILE A 173 -2.99 -4.90 15.60
N ASP A 174 -2.89 -4.49 16.87
CA ASP A 174 -1.68 -4.55 17.71
C ASP A 174 -1.81 -5.72 18.69
N LEU A 175 -1.09 -6.80 18.41
CA LEU A 175 -1.15 -8.08 19.13
C LEU A 175 -0.05 -8.13 20.19
N ARG A 176 -0.37 -7.73 21.43
CA ARG A 176 0.63 -7.66 22.51
C ARG A 176 0.86 -8.98 23.25
N GLU A 177 -0.04 -9.95 23.08
CA GLU A 177 0.15 -11.33 23.55
C GLU A 177 0.83 -12.15 22.45
N PRO A 178 2.06 -12.66 22.67
CA PRO A 178 2.87 -13.26 21.58
C PRO A 178 2.22 -14.46 20.92
N TYR A 179 1.46 -15.27 21.67
CA TYR A 179 0.79 -16.44 21.11
C TYR A 179 -0.38 -16.09 20.19
N LEU A 180 -0.94 -14.88 20.28
CA LEU A 180 -1.96 -14.43 19.34
C LEU A 180 -1.37 -14.10 17.97
N ILE A 181 -0.05 -13.90 17.85
CA ILE A 181 0.63 -13.61 16.58
C ILE A 181 0.51 -14.79 15.61
N ALA A 182 0.54 -16.02 16.10
CA ALA A 182 0.44 -17.21 15.26
C ALA A 182 -0.94 -17.39 14.59
N LEU A 183 -1.99 -16.73 15.10
CA LEU A 183 -3.34 -16.86 14.58
C LEU A 183 -3.49 -16.22 13.19
N PRO A 184 -4.32 -16.78 12.31
CA PRO A 184 -4.57 -16.28 10.97
C PRO A 184 -5.62 -15.16 10.98
N TRP A 185 -5.38 -14.04 11.67
CA TRP A 185 -6.32 -12.91 11.77
C TRP A 185 -6.86 -12.40 10.43
N GLU A 186 -6.13 -12.63 9.35
CA GLU A 186 -6.51 -12.32 7.98
C GLU A 186 -7.84 -12.98 7.56
N ILE A 187 -8.18 -14.14 8.14
CA ILE A 187 -9.38 -14.91 7.79
C ILE A 187 -10.66 -14.44 8.50
N MET A 188 -10.57 -13.43 9.39
CA MET A 188 -11.72 -12.95 10.16
C MET A 188 -12.91 -12.60 9.27
N GLN A 189 -14.10 -13.08 9.63
CA GLN A 189 -15.34 -12.91 8.87
C GLN A 189 -16.51 -12.47 9.76
N PRO A 190 -17.28 -11.43 9.39
CA PRO A 190 -18.42 -11.00 10.20
C PRO A 190 -19.49 -12.08 10.41
N GLN A 191 -19.77 -12.84 9.36
CA GLN A 191 -20.75 -13.92 9.33
C GLN A 191 -20.50 -14.80 8.11
N ALA A 192 -21.17 -15.97 8.07
CA ALA A 192 -21.13 -16.83 6.90
C ALA A 192 -21.59 -16.10 5.63
N GLY A 193 -20.88 -16.32 4.52
CA GLY A 193 -21.16 -15.70 3.21
C GLY A 193 -20.58 -14.30 3.03
N GLN A 194 -20.02 -13.67 4.06
CA GLN A 194 -19.27 -12.41 3.92
C GLN A 194 -17.79 -12.68 3.62
N PRO A 195 -17.11 -11.80 2.85
CA PRO A 195 -15.67 -11.95 2.59
C PRO A 195 -14.87 -11.79 3.89
N ALA A 196 -13.70 -12.44 3.94
CA ALA A 196 -12.75 -12.23 5.02
C ALA A 196 -12.24 -10.77 5.01
N ILE A 197 -11.88 -10.24 6.18
CA ILE A 197 -11.46 -8.85 6.35
C ILE A 197 -10.29 -8.49 5.43
N SER A 198 -9.36 -9.43 5.22
CA SER A 198 -8.16 -9.24 4.40
C SER A 198 -8.42 -9.25 2.89
N LEU A 199 -9.64 -9.55 2.46
CA LEU A 199 -10.08 -9.60 1.07
C LEU A 199 -11.01 -8.43 0.73
N SER A 200 -11.35 -7.57 1.69
CA SER A 200 -12.26 -6.46 1.43
C SER A 200 -11.57 -5.37 0.61
N GLN A 201 -12.31 -4.75 -0.31
CA GLN A 201 -11.86 -3.53 -1.00
C GLN A 201 -12.10 -2.27 -0.15
N GLN A 202 -13.04 -2.34 0.81
CA GLN A 202 -13.41 -1.23 1.70
C GLN A 202 -12.70 -1.27 3.05
N LEU A 203 -12.15 -2.43 3.44
CA LEU A 203 -11.33 -2.58 4.64
C LEU A 203 -9.92 -2.99 4.25
N LEU A 204 -8.96 -2.12 4.52
CA LEU A 204 -7.54 -2.40 4.30
C LEU A 204 -6.93 -2.89 5.60
N PHE A 205 -6.62 -4.18 5.66
CA PHE A 205 -6.20 -4.85 6.89
C PHE A 205 -4.69 -5.04 6.97
N SER A 206 -4.11 -4.65 8.11
CA SER A 206 -2.71 -4.92 8.46
C SER A 206 -2.56 -5.18 9.95
N ARG A 207 -1.45 -5.81 10.34
CA ARG A 207 -0.99 -5.84 11.72
C ARG A 207 -0.11 -4.63 12.00
N THR A 208 0.05 -4.26 13.26
CA THR A 208 0.89 -3.13 13.67
C THR A 208 1.47 -3.38 15.06
N THR A 209 2.33 -2.49 15.52
CA THR A 209 2.78 -2.40 16.91
C THR A 209 2.79 -0.92 17.28
N SER A 210 2.15 -0.57 18.39
CA SER A 210 2.13 0.82 18.89
C SER A 210 3.39 1.19 19.69
N ASN A 211 4.24 0.21 19.99
CA ASN A 211 5.49 0.43 20.71
C ASN A 211 6.64 0.64 19.72
N VAL A 212 6.65 1.79 19.08
CA VAL A 212 7.57 2.20 18.02
C VAL A 212 7.90 3.68 18.17
N GLU A 213 9.08 4.09 17.72
CA GLU A 213 9.42 5.50 17.58
C GLU A 213 8.76 6.10 16.33
N PRO A 214 8.44 7.40 16.31
CA PRO A 214 7.89 8.06 15.12
C PRO A 214 8.77 7.90 13.89
N LEU A 215 8.15 7.79 12.71
CA LEU A 215 8.88 7.71 11.45
C LEU A 215 9.42 9.10 11.07
N PRO A 216 10.60 9.17 10.44
CA PRO A 216 11.01 10.39 9.75
C PRO A 216 10.02 10.71 8.61
N PRO A 217 9.91 11.98 8.17
CA PRO A 217 9.04 12.34 7.07
C PRO A 217 9.29 11.49 5.82
N LEU A 218 8.32 10.64 5.48
CA LEU A 218 8.37 9.79 4.29
C LEU A 218 7.92 10.61 3.07
N ARG A 219 8.70 10.55 1.99
CA ARG A 219 8.30 11.10 0.69
C ARG A 219 7.98 9.93 -0.23
N PRO A 220 6.81 9.94 -0.90
CA PRO A 220 6.57 8.96 -1.96
C PRO A 220 7.69 9.01 -2.99
N ALA A 221 8.11 7.85 -3.46
CA ALA A 221 9.15 7.74 -4.46
C ALA A 221 8.58 7.94 -5.88
N ASP A 222 9.42 8.45 -6.77
CA ASP A 222 9.07 8.62 -8.19
C ASP A 222 9.15 7.29 -8.97
N SER A 223 9.87 6.30 -8.43
CA SER A 223 10.09 4.99 -9.02
C SER A 223 10.05 3.88 -7.96
N LEU A 224 9.77 2.65 -8.36
CA LEU A 224 9.96 1.47 -7.51
C LEU A 224 11.35 0.91 -7.77
N ASN A 225 12.23 0.96 -6.78
CA ASN A 225 13.59 0.46 -6.89
C ASN A 225 13.72 -0.74 -5.95
N ILE A 226 13.70 -1.94 -6.53
CA ILE A 226 13.65 -3.21 -5.82
C ILE A 226 15.05 -3.83 -5.80
N LEU A 227 15.55 -4.14 -4.61
CA LEU A 227 16.68 -5.05 -4.44
C LEU A 227 16.15 -6.45 -4.13
N LEU A 228 16.27 -7.36 -5.11
CA LEU A 228 15.96 -8.78 -4.96
C LEU A 228 17.18 -9.52 -4.40
N VAL A 229 17.01 -10.18 -3.26
CA VAL A 229 18.04 -10.98 -2.60
C VAL A 229 17.57 -12.43 -2.54
N LEU A 230 18.32 -13.32 -3.17
CA LEU A 230 18.13 -14.76 -3.04
C LEU A 230 19.15 -15.33 -2.07
N GLY A 231 18.65 -15.89 -0.98
CA GLY A 231 19.44 -16.57 0.04
C GLY A 231 19.61 -18.06 -0.25
N GLN A 232 20.30 -18.75 0.67
CA GLN A 232 20.59 -20.18 0.54
C GLN A 232 19.30 -21.04 0.61
N ALA A 233 19.19 -22.02 -0.29
CA ALA A 233 18.02 -22.88 -0.47
C ALA A 233 17.86 -24.03 0.56
N GLU A 234 18.93 -24.49 1.24
CA GLU A 234 18.78 -25.45 2.35
C GLU A 234 19.91 -25.32 3.39
N PRO A 235 19.58 -25.20 4.69
CA PRO A 235 20.56 -25.33 5.76
C PRO A 235 20.94 -26.81 5.94
N GLY A 236 22.10 -27.19 5.38
CA GLY A 236 22.94 -28.30 5.82
C GLY A 236 22.26 -29.60 6.29
N ARG A 237 21.84 -30.48 5.37
CA ARG A 237 21.90 -31.93 5.62
C ARG A 237 23.30 -32.44 5.27
N GLY A 238 24.14 -32.57 6.30
CA GLY A 238 25.36 -33.39 6.39
C GLY A 238 26.16 -33.61 5.10
N ALA A 239 27.33 -32.98 5.04
CA ALA A 239 28.42 -33.25 4.11
C ALA A 239 28.57 -34.76 3.84
N ASN A 240 28.12 -35.22 2.66
CA ASN A 240 28.47 -36.53 2.09
C ASN A 240 28.35 -36.58 0.56
N SER A 241 28.31 -35.42 -0.13
CA SER A 241 28.56 -35.31 -1.58
C SER A 241 28.76 -33.83 -1.98
N GLU A 242 29.95 -33.29 -1.71
CA GLU A 242 30.22 -31.83 -1.77
C GLU A 242 30.41 -31.24 -3.18
N PHE A 243 30.70 -32.04 -4.22
CA PHE A 243 31.06 -31.47 -5.52
C PHE A 243 29.90 -31.34 -6.55
N ASP A 244 28.87 -32.20 -6.51
CA ASP A 244 27.76 -32.17 -7.50
C ASP A 244 26.48 -31.45 -7.00
N ARG A 245 26.34 -31.23 -5.68
CA ARG A 245 25.14 -30.57 -5.10
C ARG A 245 25.25 -29.05 -5.06
N GLY A 246 26.46 -28.48 -4.90
CA GLY A 246 26.67 -27.03 -4.86
C GLY A 246 26.32 -26.37 -6.20
N ASN A 247 26.86 -26.87 -7.31
CA ASN A 247 26.55 -26.31 -8.63
C ASN A 247 25.07 -26.45 -9.00
N ASN A 248 24.44 -27.59 -8.73
CA ASN A 248 23.02 -27.78 -9.08
C ASN A 248 22.06 -26.95 -8.22
N SER A 249 22.41 -26.66 -6.96
CA SER A 249 21.60 -25.78 -6.10
C SER A 249 21.77 -24.31 -6.48
N HIS A 250 23.01 -23.87 -6.74
CA HIS A 250 23.28 -22.53 -7.24
C HIS A 250 22.62 -22.27 -8.62
N LEU A 251 22.70 -23.22 -9.56
CA LEU A 251 22.02 -23.12 -10.86
C LEU A 251 20.49 -23.03 -10.73
N ARG A 252 19.90 -23.68 -9.72
CA ARG A 252 18.46 -23.57 -9.42
C ARG A 252 18.12 -22.20 -8.84
N LEU A 253 18.95 -21.66 -7.95
CA LEU A 253 18.80 -20.31 -7.42
C LEU A 253 18.94 -19.26 -8.53
N GLU A 254 19.88 -19.43 -9.47
CA GLU A 254 19.98 -18.57 -10.65
C GLU A 254 18.73 -18.63 -11.52
N ALA A 255 18.18 -19.83 -11.75
CA ALA A 255 16.93 -19.98 -12.49
C ALA A 255 15.74 -19.32 -11.75
N GLU A 256 15.66 -19.49 -10.43
CA GLU A 256 14.66 -18.84 -9.59
C GLU A 256 14.80 -17.31 -9.63
N ALA A 257 16.04 -16.81 -9.56
CA ALA A 257 16.37 -15.39 -9.65
C ALA A 257 15.88 -14.79 -10.97
N VAL A 258 16.12 -15.47 -12.10
CA VAL A 258 15.66 -15.04 -13.42
C VAL A 258 14.13 -15.03 -13.47
N VAL A 259 13.47 -16.07 -12.94
CA VAL A 259 12.00 -16.13 -12.92
C VAL A 259 11.42 -15.01 -12.05
N LEU A 260 11.93 -14.81 -10.83
CA LEU A 260 11.44 -13.78 -9.92
C LEU A 260 11.72 -12.38 -10.45
N ALA A 261 12.93 -12.11 -10.93
CA ALA A 261 13.26 -10.83 -11.55
C ALA A 261 12.37 -10.59 -12.79
N GLY A 262 12.18 -11.60 -13.64
CA GLY A 262 11.29 -11.51 -14.80
C GLY A 262 9.82 -11.30 -14.43
N VAL A 263 9.32 -11.93 -13.36
CA VAL A 263 7.94 -11.70 -12.85
C VAL A 263 7.79 -10.29 -12.31
N LEU A 264 8.77 -9.80 -11.56
CA LEU A 264 8.79 -8.42 -11.11
C LEU A 264 8.82 -7.51 -12.34
N GLU A 265 9.83 -7.59 -13.21
CA GLU A 265 9.97 -6.76 -14.41
C GLU A 265 8.73 -6.79 -15.33
N SER A 266 8.16 -7.96 -15.58
CA SER A 266 6.96 -8.12 -16.42
C SER A 266 5.68 -7.60 -15.77
N ALA A 267 5.59 -7.58 -14.44
CA ALA A 267 4.51 -6.91 -13.72
C ALA A 267 4.43 -5.41 -14.05
N PHE A 268 5.51 -4.83 -14.58
CA PHE A 268 5.63 -3.42 -14.94
C PHE A 268 5.49 -3.15 -16.45
N GLN A 269 5.46 -4.18 -17.29
CA GLN A 269 5.26 -4.06 -18.74
C GLN A 269 3.76 -4.17 -19.06
N THR A 270 3.13 -3.05 -19.39
CA THR A 270 1.74 -3.04 -19.87
C THR A 270 1.66 -3.60 -21.28
N ASP A 271 0.63 -4.42 -21.56
CA ASP A 271 0.31 -4.91 -22.91
C ASP A 271 0.44 -3.79 -23.96
N ASP A 272 1.03 -4.13 -25.12
CA ASP A 272 1.31 -3.32 -26.32
C ASP A 272 0.07 -2.64 -26.96
N SER A 273 -1.07 -2.68 -26.26
CA SER A 273 -2.35 -2.08 -26.63
C SER A 273 -2.41 -0.55 -26.48
N GLY A 274 -1.33 0.11 -26.05
CA GLY A 274 -1.15 1.56 -26.14
C GLY A 274 -2.14 2.41 -25.31
N LYS A 275 -2.91 1.82 -24.38
CA LYS A 275 -3.99 2.53 -23.66
C LYS A 275 -3.70 2.90 -22.21
N TYR A 276 -2.66 2.37 -21.57
CA TYR A 276 -2.39 2.54 -20.13
C TYR A 276 -0.94 2.91 -19.78
N PHE A 277 -0.16 3.43 -20.74
CA PHE A 277 1.25 3.80 -20.51
C PHE A 277 1.46 4.87 -19.41
N ASP A 278 0.42 5.60 -19.00
CA ASP A 278 0.57 6.87 -18.28
C ASP A 278 0.38 6.77 -16.74
N ILE A 279 0.07 5.58 -16.21
CA ILE A 279 -0.27 5.41 -14.78
C ILE A 279 0.72 4.52 -14.03
N SER A 280 1.44 3.63 -14.74
CA SER A 280 2.42 2.73 -14.14
C SER A 280 3.67 3.47 -13.67
N VAL A 281 4.24 3.06 -12.55
CA VAL A 281 5.48 3.64 -12.00
C VAL A 281 6.70 3.00 -12.64
N ALA A 282 7.69 3.81 -12.99
CA ALA A 282 8.99 3.31 -13.46
C ALA A 282 9.58 2.37 -12.41
N THR A 283 9.98 1.17 -12.82
CA THR A 283 10.47 0.15 -11.89
C THR A 283 11.79 -0.42 -12.33
N ARG A 284 12.69 -0.62 -11.37
CA ARG A 284 13.99 -1.26 -11.55
C ARG A 284 14.16 -2.37 -10.53
N VAL A 285 14.64 -3.52 -11.01
CA VAL A 285 14.99 -4.67 -10.17
C VAL A 285 16.49 -4.91 -10.31
N ASP A 286 17.20 -4.94 -9.19
CA ASP A 286 18.58 -5.43 -9.13
C ASP A 286 18.60 -6.70 -8.28
N THR A 287 19.36 -7.71 -8.73
CA THR A 287 19.40 -9.01 -8.07
C THR A 287 20.77 -9.29 -7.44
N LEU A 288 20.75 -9.84 -6.23
CA LEU A 288 21.89 -10.44 -5.54
C LEU A 288 21.58 -11.90 -5.22
N ILE A 289 22.45 -12.81 -5.66
CA ILE A 289 22.36 -14.24 -5.36
C ILE A 289 23.45 -14.55 -4.34
N GLU A 290 23.04 -15.17 -3.25
CA GLU A 290 23.86 -15.54 -2.11
C GLU A 290 24.87 -14.47 -1.62
N PRO A 291 24.46 -13.20 -1.38
CA PRO A 291 25.40 -12.14 -1.07
C PRO A 291 26.01 -12.26 0.33
N THR A 292 27.25 -11.81 0.47
CA THR A 292 27.81 -11.50 1.80
C THR A 292 27.09 -10.28 2.42
N PRO A 293 27.14 -10.09 3.76
CA PRO A 293 26.51 -8.92 4.38
C PRO A 293 27.14 -7.61 3.87
N ALA A 294 28.45 -7.62 3.60
CA ALA A 294 29.15 -6.47 3.01
C ALA A 294 28.65 -6.14 1.59
N GLN A 295 28.38 -7.14 0.76
CA GLN A 295 27.81 -6.93 -0.58
C GLN A 295 26.37 -6.41 -0.51
N LEU A 296 25.56 -6.96 0.38
CA LEU A 296 24.19 -6.49 0.63
C LEU A 296 24.19 -5.01 1.06
N ILE A 297 25.00 -4.68 2.07
CA ILE A 297 25.13 -3.30 2.59
C ILE A 297 25.63 -2.36 1.49
N SER A 298 26.72 -2.72 0.82
CA SER A 298 27.31 -1.91 -0.25
C SER A 298 26.28 -1.64 -1.37
N ARG A 299 25.50 -2.65 -1.75
CA ARG A 299 24.46 -2.47 -2.76
C ARG A 299 23.35 -1.54 -2.26
N LEU A 300 22.82 -1.76 -1.06
CA LEU A 300 21.79 -0.92 -0.44
C LEU A 300 22.22 0.54 -0.26
N GLU A 301 23.50 0.81 -0.05
CA GLU A 301 24.03 2.17 0.12
C GLU A 301 24.34 2.90 -1.19
N THR A 302 24.67 2.15 -2.24
CA THR A 302 25.11 2.73 -3.52
C THR A 302 23.95 3.02 -4.48
N GLN A 303 22.79 2.42 -4.26
CA GLN A 303 21.59 2.63 -5.08
C GLN A 303 20.41 2.97 -4.16
N ALA A 304 19.54 3.88 -4.60
CA ALA A 304 18.39 4.34 -3.82
C ALA A 304 17.22 3.33 -3.88
N TYR A 305 17.36 2.17 -3.24
CA TYR A 305 16.27 1.19 -3.12
C TYR A 305 15.23 1.61 -2.09
N ASN A 306 13.96 1.48 -2.44
CA ASN A 306 12.84 1.68 -1.53
C ASN A 306 12.12 0.37 -1.17
N ILE A 307 12.43 -0.71 -1.87
CA ILE A 307 11.92 -2.06 -1.60
C ILE A 307 13.08 -3.04 -1.48
N LEU A 308 13.13 -3.79 -0.37
CA LEU A 308 13.91 -5.02 -0.28
C LEU A 308 12.97 -6.21 -0.51
N PHE A 309 13.32 -7.09 -1.43
CA PHE A 309 12.64 -8.38 -1.59
C PHE A 309 13.63 -9.50 -1.28
N TYR A 310 13.38 -10.27 -0.22
CA TYR A 310 14.18 -11.43 0.16
C TYR A 310 13.41 -12.72 -0.13
N ALA A 311 14.03 -13.65 -0.84
CA ALA A 311 13.57 -15.02 -1.02
C ALA A 311 14.64 -15.99 -0.48
N GLY A 312 14.25 -16.90 0.40
CA GLY A 312 15.20 -17.85 0.98
C GLY A 312 14.74 -18.39 2.33
N HIS A 313 15.70 -18.94 3.07
CA HIS A 313 15.43 -19.60 4.35
C HIS A 313 15.93 -18.78 5.53
N GLY A 314 15.40 -19.13 6.70
CA GLY A 314 15.92 -18.61 7.93
C GLY A 314 15.44 -19.42 9.12
N ILE A 315 15.74 -18.96 10.33
CA ILE A 315 15.27 -19.55 11.57
C ILE A 315 14.77 -18.48 12.55
N PRO A 316 13.67 -18.72 13.31
CA PRO A 316 13.19 -17.79 14.33
C PRO A 316 14.23 -17.56 15.43
N GLY A 317 14.20 -16.38 16.04
CA GLY A 317 15.06 -16.00 17.15
C GLY A 317 14.59 -14.69 17.79
N PRO A 318 15.00 -14.39 19.03
CA PRO A 318 14.52 -13.21 19.78
C PRO A 318 14.76 -11.89 19.03
N ASP A 319 15.84 -11.82 18.25
CA ASP A 319 16.27 -10.59 17.56
C ASP A 319 15.73 -10.49 16.12
N GLY A 320 14.56 -11.12 15.87
CA GLY A 320 13.93 -11.21 14.55
C GLY A 320 14.39 -12.42 13.73
N GLY A 321 15.07 -13.37 14.36
CA GLY A 321 15.62 -14.56 13.73
C GLY A 321 16.81 -14.30 12.81
N LEU A 322 17.31 -15.36 12.19
CA LEU A 322 18.40 -15.33 11.22
C LEU A 322 17.87 -15.58 9.81
N LEU A 323 18.28 -14.75 8.86
CA LEU A 323 18.11 -14.97 7.42
C LEU A 323 19.41 -15.49 6.83
N PHE A 324 19.37 -16.60 6.12
CA PHE A 324 20.55 -17.17 5.49
C PHE A 324 20.81 -16.46 4.16
N LEU A 325 21.87 -15.65 4.10
CA LEU A 325 22.25 -14.97 2.88
C LEU A 325 23.05 -15.90 1.97
N GLY A 326 23.92 -16.76 2.50
CA GLY A 326 24.70 -17.72 1.72
C GLY A 326 25.30 -18.81 2.62
N PRO A 327 26.16 -19.70 2.07
CA PRO A 327 26.82 -20.75 2.86
C PRO A 327 27.56 -20.14 4.05
N ASP A 328 27.14 -20.49 5.26
CA ASP A 328 27.67 -19.98 6.55
C ASP A 328 27.53 -18.47 6.77
N THR A 329 26.69 -17.81 5.98
CA THR A 329 26.45 -16.37 6.08
C THR A 329 25.00 -16.10 6.43
N ALA A 330 24.77 -15.51 7.61
CA ALA A 330 23.45 -15.10 8.05
C ALA A 330 23.46 -13.66 8.55
N ILE A 331 22.29 -13.03 8.57
CA ILE A 331 22.05 -11.73 9.19
C ILE A 331 20.81 -11.82 10.07
N ASN A 332 20.83 -11.22 11.26
CA ASN A 332 19.65 -11.18 12.11
C ASN A 332 18.73 -9.99 11.77
N GLY A 333 17.48 -10.04 12.24
CA GLY A 333 16.49 -9.00 11.99
C GLY A 333 16.91 -7.61 12.49
N THR A 334 17.55 -7.55 13.66
CA THR A 334 18.04 -6.30 14.26
C THR A 334 19.13 -5.64 13.40
N GLU A 335 20.13 -6.41 12.98
CA GLU A 335 21.22 -5.98 12.10
C GLU A 335 20.72 -5.54 10.73
N LEU A 336 19.81 -6.33 10.14
CA LEU A 336 19.21 -5.98 8.85
C LEU A 336 18.43 -4.67 8.96
N ALA A 337 17.63 -4.49 10.02
CA ALA A 337 16.84 -3.28 10.20
C ALA A 337 17.70 -2.00 10.27
N GLN A 338 18.89 -2.06 10.88
CA GLN A 338 19.82 -0.92 10.91
C GLN A 338 20.17 -0.43 9.50
N VAL A 339 20.44 -1.36 8.59
CA VAL A 339 20.81 -1.04 7.20
C VAL A 339 19.59 -0.53 6.43
N LEU A 340 18.45 -1.20 6.56
CA LEU A 340 17.22 -0.81 5.85
C LEU A 340 16.73 0.59 6.23
N VAL A 341 16.75 0.92 7.53
CA VAL A 341 16.34 2.24 8.02
C VAL A 341 17.33 3.30 7.57
N ARG A 342 18.65 3.03 7.66
CA ARG A 342 19.70 3.94 7.17
C ARG A 342 19.55 4.24 5.69
N CYS A 343 19.24 3.23 4.89
CA CYS A 343 19.04 3.35 3.44
C CYS A 343 17.62 3.80 3.03
N ARG A 344 16.74 4.06 4.01
CA ARG A 344 15.34 4.49 3.80
C ARG A 344 14.52 3.51 2.95
N VAL A 345 14.73 2.22 3.13
CA VAL A 345 13.85 1.19 2.56
C VAL A 345 12.48 1.31 3.23
N THR A 346 11.44 1.51 2.40
CA THR A 346 10.06 1.74 2.87
C THR A 346 9.30 0.43 3.06
N LEU A 347 9.56 -0.56 2.18
CA LEU A 347 8.92 -1.87 2.22
C LEU A 347 9.96 -2.99 2.19
N ALA A 348 9.89 -3.90 3.16
CA ALA A 348 10.66 -5.15 3.14
C ALA A 348 9.70 -6.34 2.97
N VAL A 349 9.96 -7.18 1.96
CA VAL A 349 9.16 -8.37 1.66
C VAL A 349 10.01 -9.61 1.89
N PHE A 350 9.55 -10.52 2.73
CA PHE A 350 10.24 -11.76 3.06
C PHE A 350 9.40 -12.95 2.60
N ASN A 351 9.77 -13.51 1.46
CA ASN A 351 9.36 -14.84 1.04
C ASN A 351 10.26 -15.89 1.71
N ALA A 352 10.20 -15.90 3.04
CA ALA A 352 10.87 -16.87 3.91
C ALA A 352 9.82 -17.40 4.88
N CYS A 353 9.96 -18.68 5.25
CA CYS A 353 9.13 -19.26 6.30
C CYS A 353 9.25 -18.39 7.57
N TRP A 354 8.27 -18.45 8.49
CA TRP A 354 8.28 -17.83 9.83
C TRP A 354 8.45 -16.30 9.96
N GLY A 355 8.62 -15.52 8.90
CA GLY A 355 8.85 -14.06 9.00
C GLY A 355 7.77 -13.30 9.80
N ALA A 356 6.57 -13.88 9.96
CA ALA A 356 5.48 -13.35 10.78
C ALA A 356 5.14 -14.20 12.03
N GLN A 357 6.03 -15.09 12.47
CA GLN A 357 5.89 -15.94 13.67
C GLN A 357 6.83 -15.47 14.78
N PRO A 358 6.40 -15.51 16.06
CA PRO A 358 7.28 -15.24 17.18
C PRO A 358 8.28 -16.39 17.37
N ALA A 359 9.47 -16.06 17.87
CA ALA A 359 10.40 -17.03 18.40
C ALA A 359 9.82 -17.70 19.66
N VAL A 360 10.21 -18.95 19.89
CA VAL A 360 9.75 -19.76 21.03
C VAL A 360 10.97 -20.26 21.80
N GLU A 361 11.00 -20.00 23.10
CA GLU A 361 12.03 -20.50 24.03
C GLU A 361 11.47 -21.61 24.92
N ARG A 362 12.32 -22.56 25.35
CA ARG A 362 11.94 -23.55 26.38
C ARG A 362 12.42 -23.09 27.74
N LEU A 363 11.49 -22.90 28.67
CA LEU A 363 11.82 -22.52 30.05
C LEU A 363 12.31 -23.72 30.88
N HIS A 364 13.27 -23.49 31.79
CA HIS A 364 13.64 -24.38 32.92
C HIS A 364 14.15 -25.82 32.64
N SER A 365 14.03 -26.41 31.44
CA SER A 365 14.71 -27.64 31.00
C SER A 365 14.33 -28.02 29.55
N ASN A 366 14.95 -29.06 28.97
CA ASN A 366 14.58 -29.61 27.65
C ASN A 366 13.11 -30.03 27.52
N ASN A 367 12.40 -30.26 28.64
CA ASN A 367 10.99 -30.66 28.70
C ASN A 367 10.08 -29.58 29.32
N GLY A 368 10.57 -28.36 29.54
CA GLY A 368 9.74 -27.30 30.07
C GLY A 368 8.80 -26.68 29.03
N PRO A 369 7.82 -25.88 29.49
CA PRO A 369 6.82 -25.28 28.60
C PRO A 369 7.50 -24.36 27.58
N GLN A 370 6.98 -24.41 26.35
CA GLN A 370 7.37 -23.50 25.29
C GLN A 370 6.74 -22.12 25.52
N GLN A 371 7.57 -21.09 25.55
CA GLN A 371 7.17 -19.70 25.70
C GLN A 371 7.44 -18.90 24.44
N ALA A 372 6.39 -18.33 23.84
CA ALA A 372 6.54 -17.38 22.74
C ALA A 372 7.13 -16.05 23.27
N ILE A 373 8.19 -15.58 22.63
CA ILE A 373 8.88 -14.34 22.98
C ILE A 373 8.16 -13.17 22.33
N ALA A 374 7.83 -12.14 23.11
CA ALA A 374 7.18 -10.95 22.60
C ALA A 374 8.09 -10.20 21.61
N ARG A 375 7.50 -9.70 20.52
CA ARG A 375 8.18 -8.83 19.54
C ARG A 375 9.43 -9.45 18.91
N SER A 376 9.39 -10.76 18.68
CA SER A 376 10.52 -11.53 18.17
C SER A 376 10.33 -12.00 16.73
N SER A 377 9.15 -11.80 16.14
CA SER A 377 8.99 -12.05 14.71
C SER A 377 9.82 -11.05 13.90
N LEU A 378 10.35 -11.48 12.75
CA LEU A 378 11.12 -10.62 11.87
C LEU A 378 10.35 -9.33 11.53
N ALA A 379 9.07 -9.46 11.20
CA ALA A 379 8.23 -8.31 10.89
C ALA A 379 8.09 -7.33 12.06
N GLU A 380 7.84 -7.80 13.28
CA GLU A 380 7.75 -6.91 14.45
C GLU A 380 9.08 -6.21 14.73
N VAL A 381 10.21 -6.93 14.65
CA VAL A 381 11.54 -6.36 14.91
C VAL A 381 11.86 -5.26 13.90
N LEU A 382 11.62 -5.50 12.61
CA LEU A 382 11.89 -4.49 11.58
C LEU A 382 11.00 -3.25 11.72
N ILE A 383 9.70 -3.42 12.01
CA ILE A 383 8.81 -2.29 12.28
C ILE A 383 9.26 -1.53 13.54
N HIS A 384 9.63 -2.25 14.61
CA HIS A 384 10.14 -1.67 15.86
C HIS A 384 11.35 -0.76 15.63
N HIS A 385 12.24 -1.15 14.71
CA HIS A 385 13.41 -0.36 14.34
C HIS A 385 13.14 0.77 13.36
N GLY A 386 11.92 0.89 12.82
CA GLY A 386 11.50 2.00 11.96
C GLY A 386 11.41 1.67 10.47
N VAL A 387 11.41 0.40 10.07
CA VAL A 387 11.02 0.03 8.70
C VAL A 387 9.51 0.31 8.54
N PRO A 388 9.04 1.10 7.57
CA PRO A 388 7.64 1.52 7.50
C PRO A 388 6.62 0.39 7.25
N ALA A 389 6.96 -0.59 6.41
CA ALA A 389 6.12 -1.74 6.12
C ALA A 389 6.95 -3.02 5.94
N VAL A 390 6.45 -4.13 6.49
CA VAL A 390 7.08 -5.44 6.36
C VAL A 390 6.03 -6.48 6.02
N LEU A 391 6.25 -7.22 4.94
CA LEU A 391 5.45 -8.39 4.58
C LEU A 391 6.27 -9.64 4.87
N GLY A 392 5.82 -10.49 5.80
CA GLY A 392 6.44 -11.77 6.11
C GLY A 392 5.46 -12.93 5.92
N MET A 393 5.96 -14.15 5.72
CA MET A 393 5.10 -15.34 5.66
C MET A 393 4.87 -15.91 7.06
N ARG A 394 3.63 -16.34 7.32
CA ARG A 394 3.27 -17.04 8.57
C ARG A 394 3.78 -18.48 8.60
N ASP A 395 3.82 -19.14 7.45
CA ASP A 395 4.28 -20.53 7.27
C ASP A 395 4.83 -20.70 5.84
N SER A 396 5.30 -21.89 5.48
CA SER A 396 5.78 -22.21 4.13
C SER A 396 4.68 -22.05 3.08
N ILE A 397 5.06 -21.42 1.97
CA ILE A 397 4.22 -21.22 0.79
C ILE A 397 4.82 -22.00 -0.38
N ALA A 398 3.98 -22.67 -1.18
CA ALA A 398 4.48 -23.39 -2.34
C ALA A 398 4.95 -22.43 -3.45
N ASP A 399 6.00 -22.78 -4.18
CA ASP A 399 6.62 -21.91 -5.20
C ASP A 399 5.61 -21.31 -6.19
N ARG A 400 4.69 -22.13 -6.71
CA ARG A 400 3.66 -21.67 -7.66
C ARG A 400 2.71 -20.63 -7.05
N GLU A 401 2.40 -20.78 -5.77
CA GLU A 401 1.51 -19.89 -5.02
C GLU A 401 2.25 -18.61 -4.66
N ALA A 402 3.53 -18.71 -4.28
CA ALA A 402 4.40 -17.57 -4.06
C ALA A 402 4.58 -16.73 -5.33
N LEU A 403 4.86 -17.36 -6.48
CA LEU A 403 4.99 -16.66 -7.77
C LEU A 403 3.69 -15.94 -8.16
N SER A 404 2.55 -16.60 -7.99
CA SER A 404 1.24 -15.99 -8.28
C SER A 404 0.97 -14.79 -7.37
N PHE A 405 1.35 -14.88 -6.09
CA PHE A 405 1.25 -13.75 -5.16
C PHE A 405 2.15 -12.60 -5.58
N ILE A 406 3.44 -12.87 -5.83
CA ILE A 406 4.45 -11.87 -6.16
C ILE A 406 4.08 -11.14 -7.43
N GLN A 407 3.62 -11.85 -8.46
CA GLN A 407 3.19 -11.25 -9.71
C GLN A 407 2.07 -10.24 -9.49
N THR A 408 0.97 -10.65 -8.85
CA THR A 408 -0.18 -9.76 -8.62
C THR A 408 0.14 -8.63 -7.64
N PHE A 409 0.94 -8.92 -6.61
CA PHE A 409 1.38 -7.91 -5.65
C PHE A 409 2.24 -6.84 -6.33
N ALA A 410 3.23 -7.23 -7.13
CA ALA A 410 4.08 -6.32 -7.87
C ALA A 410 3.29 -5.49 -8.90
N GLN A 411 2.34 -6.11 -9.62
CA GLN A 411 1.45 -5.40 -10.55
C GLN A 411 0.59 -4.35 -9.84
N ALA A 412 0.08 -4.66 -8.64
CA ALA A 412 -0.70 -3.72 -7.86
C ALA A 412 0.16 -2.54 -7.35
N LEU A 413 1.39 -2.80 -6.89
CA LEU A 413 2.33 -1.74 -6.52
C LEU A 413 2.73 -0.87 -7.72
N ALA A 414 2.98 -1.48 -8.89
CA ALA A 414 3.23 -0.79 -10.16
C ALA A 414 2.12 0.21 -10.50
N GLY A 415 0.87 -0.22 -10.28
CA GLY A 415 -0.34 0.57 -10.44
C GLY A 415 -0.60 1.58 -9.32
N ARG A 416 0.42 1.94 -8.53
CA ARG A 416 0.35 2.94 -7.44
C ARG A 416 -0.65 2.61 -6.34
N MET A 417 -1.01 1.33 -6.16
CA MET A 417 -1.82 0.92 -5.03
C MET A 417 -1.01 0.99 -3.74
N SER A 418 -1.65 1.37 -2.64
CA SER A 418 -1.03 1.28 -1.32
C SER A 418 -0.71 -0.17 -0.97
N VAL A 419 0.34 -0.40 -0.18
CA VAL A 419 0.84 -1.74 0.16
C VAL A 419 -0.26 -2.65 0.70
N ASP A 420 -1.10 -2.15 1.61
CA ASP A 420 -2.25 -2.88 2.17
C ASP A 420 -3.28 -3.31 1.10
N ARG A 421 -3.56 -2.44 0.12
CA ARG A 421 -4.43 -2.74 -1.02
C ARG A 421 -3.78 -3.74 -1.97
N ALA A 422 -2.49 -3.59 -2.27
CA ALA A 422 -1.75 -4.53 -3.12
C ALA A 422 -1.76 -5.95 -2.52
N VAL A 423 -1.56 -6.07 -1.19
CA VAL A 423 -1.69 -7.35 -0.50
C VAL A 423 -3.11 -7.91 -0.59
N ALA A 424 -4.15 -7.08 -0.39
CA ALA A 424 -5.54 -7.53 -0.49
C ALA A 424 -5.87 -8.09 -1.89
N VAL A 425 -5.44 -7.41 -2.96
CA VAL A 425 -5.63 -7.86 -4.34
C VAL A 425 -4.89 -9.17 -4.60
N ALA A 426 -3.63 -9.29 -4.16
CA ALA A 426 -2.87 -10.53 -4.31
C ALA A 426 -3.50 -11.71 -3.55
N ARG A 427 -4.05 -11.48 -2.34
CA ARG A 427 -4.82 -12.50 -1.60
C ARG A 427 -6.10 -12.92 -2.33
N GLN A 428 -6.83 -11.98 -2.94
CA GLN A 428 -8.02 -12.29 -3.76
C GLN A 428 -7.66 -13.16 -4.96
N GLN A 429 -6.54 -12.89 -5.62
CA GLN A 429 -6.04 -13.70 -6.73
C GLN A 429 -5.72 -15.13 -6.27
N LEU A 430 -4.93 -15.27 -5.20
CA LEU A 430 -4.61 -16.59 -4.65
C LEU A 430 -5.87 -17.39 -4.28
N LEU A 431 -6.83 -16.76 -3.60
CA LEU A 431 -8.08 -17.41 -3.24
C LEU A 431 -8.85 -17.90 -4.47
N THR A 432 -8.90 -17.10 -5.53
CA THR A 432 -9.62 -17.43 -6.76
C THR A 432 -8.97 -18.59 -7.50
N LEU A 433 -7.63 -18.59 -7.58
CA LEU A 433 -6.86 -19.63 -8.26
C LEU A 433 -6.83 -20.96 -7.47
N TYR A 434 -6.63 -20.89 -6.15
CA TYR A 434 -6.32 -22.07 -5.33
C TYR A 434 -7.46 -22.52 -4.41
N LYS A 435 -8.58 -21.77 -4.35
CA LYS A 435 -9.76 -22.00 -3.48
C LYS A 435 -9.60 -21.48 -2.05
N PHE A 436 -10.75 -21.15 -1.45
CA PHE A 436 -10.85 -20.61 -0.08
C PHE A 436 -10.27 -21.53 1.00
N ASN A 437 -10.40 -22.85 0.83
CA ASN A 437 -9.93 -23.85 1.79
C ASN A 437 -8.45 -24.26 1.57
N GLN A 438 -7.68 -23.47 0.82
CA GLN A 438 -6.22 -23.58 0.79
C GLN A 438 -5.58 -22.44 1.57
N PRO A 439 -4.53 -22.69 2.38
CA PRO A 439 -3.97 -21.68 3.27
C PRO A 439 -3.18 -20.59 2.55
N ALA A 440 -2.78 -20.78 1.28
CA ALA A 440 -1.88 -19.88 0.53
C ALA A 440 -2.23 -18.38 0.65
N TRP A 441 -3.50 -18.01 0.47
CA TRP A 441 -3.95 -16.61 0.55
C TRP A 441 -3.90 -16.00 1.97
N THR A 442 -3.71 -16.84 2.98
CA THR A 442 -3.64 -16.44 4.38
C THR A 442 -2.19 -16.34 4.88
N LEU A 443 -1.20 -16.85 4.13
CA LEU A 443 0.20 -16.93 4.56
C LEU A 443 0.93 -15.57 4.57
N PRO A 444 0.77 -14.69 3.57
CA PRO A 444 1.39 -13.38 3.60
C PRO A 444 0.75 -12.54 4.71
N VAL A 445 1.55 -12.05 5.66
CA VAL A 445 1.13 -11.22 6.79
C VAL A 445 1.82 -9.87 6.69
N LEU A 446 1.01 -8.82 6.56
CA LEU A 446 1.49 -7.45 6.42
C LEU A 446 1.49 -6.77 7.79
N TYR A 447 2.66 -6.30 8.22
CA TYR A 447 2.82 -5.35 9.30
C TYR A 447 3.09 -3.96 8.73
N MET A 448 2.48 -2.94 9.33
CA MET A 448 2.71 -1.54 8.98
C MET A 448 2.92 -0.70 10.23
N HIS A 449 3.85 0.24 10.14
CA HIS A 449 4.04 1.28 11.14
C HIS A 449 2.75 2.11 11.29
N PRO A 450 2.33 2.50 12.52
CA PRO A 450 1.12 3.28 12.75
C PRO A 450 1.07 4.62 11.99
N GLU A 451 2.22 5.24 11.75
CA GLU A 451 2.31 6.52 11.01
C GLU A 451 2.44 6.36 9.48
N PHE A 452 2.61 5.13 8.97
CA PHE A 452 2.77 4.92 7.54
C PHE A 452 1.43 4.69 6.85
N ASP A 453 1.13 5.42 5.78
CA ASP A 453 -0.13 5.31 5.03
C ASP A 453 -0.08 4.29 3.89
N GLY A 454 1.00 3.52 3.76
CA GLY A 454 1.13 2.46 2.75
C GLY A 454 1.41 2.97 1.35
N GLN A 455 1.58 4.28 1.13
CA GLN A 455 1.92 4.81 -0.19
C GLN A 455 3.44 4.70 -0.41
N LEU A 456 3.85 3.93 -1.41
CA LEU A 456 5.25 3.88 -1.85
C LEU A 456 5.56 4.98 -2.88
N THR A 457 4.56 5.38 -3.65
CA THR A 457 4.65 6.29 -4.79
C THR A 457 3.48 7.27 -4.75
N GLU A 458 3.57 8.40 -5.44
CA GLU A 458 2.45 9.34 -5.49
C GLU A 458 1.19 8.67 -6.11
N PRO A 459 0.00 8.80 -5.50
CA PRO A 459 -1.21 8.20 -6.01
C PRO A 459 -1.65 8.83 -7.35
N VAL A 460 -2.42 8.08 -8.14
CA VAL A 460 -2.91 8.52 -9.46
C VAL A 460 -3.73 9.81 -9.39
N ASP A 461 -4.55 9.97 -8.34
CA ASP A 461 -5.39 11.16 -8.17
C ASP A 461 -4.58 12.46 -7.94
N ASP A 462 -3.32 12.33 -7.53
CA ASP A 462 -2.37 13.45 -7.34
C ASP A 462 -1.47 13.68 -8.56
N LEU A 463 -1.48 12.78 -9.56
CA LEU A 463 -0.94 13.07 -10.87
C LEU A 463 -1.81 14.18 -11.45
N LYS A 464 -1.35 15.44 -11.33
CA LYS A 464 -1.91 16.56 -12.08
C LYS A 464 -2.14 16.05 -13.50
N THR A 465 -3.37 16.16 -13.99
CA THR A 465 -3.69 15.84 -15.39
C THR A 465 -2.98 16.85 -16.27
N GLU A 466 -1.68 16.68 -16.44
CA GLU A 466 -0.89 17.35 -17.44
C GLU A 466 -1.10 16.51 -18.70
N LEU A 467 -1.82 17.08 -19.66
CA LEU A 467 -2.02 16.43 -20.96
C LEU A 467 -0.65 16.04 -21.51
N PRO A 468 -0.46 14.79 -21.98
CA PRO A 468 0.78 14.37 -22.60
C PRO A 468 1.16 15.37 -23.70
N LEU A 469 2.42 15.84 -23.70
CA LEU A 469 2.96 16.80 -24.68
C LEU A 469 2.79 16.35 -26.15
N ASN A 470 2.41 15.08 -26.36
CA ASN A 470 2.21 14.39 -27.62
C ASN A 470 0.74 14.02 -27.93
N SER A 471 -0.25 14.50 -27.16
CA SER A 471 -1.67 14.28 -27.50
C SER A 471 -2.03 14.93 -28.84
N SER A 472 -2.53 14.13 -29.79
CA SER A 472 -2.96 14.56 -31.14
C SER A 472 -4.20 15.47 -31.17
N THR A 473 -4.82 15.72 -30.01
CA THR A 473 -5.83 16.76 -29.80
C THR A 473 -5.22 18.16 -29.58
N TRP A 474 -3.89 18.28 -29.47
CA TRP A 474 -3.18 19.54 -29.67
C TRP A 474 -3.18 19.90 -31.16
N LEU A 475 -4.27 20.54 -31.59
CA LEU A 475 -4.22 21.45 -32.73
C LEU A 475 -3.11 22.48 -32.46
N GLY A 476 -2.05 22.42 -33.28
CA GLY A 476 -1.04 23.46 -33.36
C GLY A 476 0.15 23.24 -32.44
N ARG A 477 1.28 22.82 -33.03
CA ARG A 477 2.59 23.00 -32.44
C ARG A 477 2.80 24.47 -32.06
N LEU A 478 3.24 24.74 -30.83
CA LEU A 478 4.49 25.44 -30.52
C LEU A 478 4.80 25.21 -29.02
N PRO A 479 6.04 24.88 -28.62
CA PRO A 479 6.45 24.91 -27.21
C PRO A 479 6.16 26.31 -26.65
N SER A 480 5.76 26.40 -25.38
CA SER A 480 5.38 27.67 -24.76
C SER A 480 6.40 28.76 -25.06
N CYS A 481 6.00 29.70 -25.92
CA CYS A 481 6.81 30.85 -26.28
C CYS A 481 6.73 31.92 -25.21
N ALA A 482 6.05 31.74 -24.07
CA ALA A 482 5.85 32.83 -23.11
C ALA A 482 6.19 32.47 -21.67
N TYR A 483 6.78 33.42 -20.96
CA TYR A 483 7.11 33.29 -19.55
C TYR A 483 6.87 34.58 -18.79
N LEU A 484 6.64 34.43 -17.49
CA LEU A 484 6.65 35.52 -16.53
C LEU A 484 8.00 35.52 -15.83
N ARG A 485 8.71 36.65 -15.81
CA ARG A 485 10.00 36.81 -15.12
C ARG A 485 9.85 37.76 -13.94
N GLY A 486 10.27 37.35 -12.76
CA GLY A 486 10.37 38.23 -11.60
C GLY A 486 11.66 39.06 -11.68
N ARG A 487 11.55 40.39 -11.59
CA ARG A 487 12.74 41.27 -11.48
C ARG A 487 13.07 41.51 -10.01
N ASP A 488 14.36 41.50 -9.70
CA ASP A 488 14.85 41.76 -8.33
C ASP A 488 14.55 43.18 -7.87
N ARG A 489 14.29 43.32 -6.57
CA ARG A 489 14.25 44.63 -5.92
C ARG A 489 15.68 45.14 -5.78
N PRO A 490 15.97 46.41 -6.12
CA PRO A 490 17.32 46.98 -6.00
C PRO A 490 17.87 47.09 -4.57
N ASN A 491 17.21 46.55 -3.52
CA ASN A 491 17.59 46.76 -2.12
C ASN A 491 17.39 45.56 -1.16
N VAL A 492 17.32 44.32 -1.65
CA VAL A 492 17.31 43.13 -0.75
C VAL A 492 18.60 42.35 -0.92
N LYS A 493 19.50 42.44 0.06
CA LYS A 493 20.65 41.53 0.20
C LYS A 493 20.15 40.21 0.79
N SER A 494 19.92 39.19 -0.04
CA SER A 494 19.80 37.81 0.42
C SER A 494 20.23 36.86 -0.69
N SER A 495 21.06 35.89 -0.34
CA SER A 495 21.81 34.98 -1.22
C SER A 495 20.98 33.89 -1.89
N GLU A 496 19.73 34.16 -2.27
CA GLU A 496 18.82 33.18 -2.92
C GLU A 496 17.98 33.76 -4.08
N SER A 497 18.18 35.02 -4.47
CA SER A 497 17.39 35.62 -5.56
C SER A 497 18.05 35.40 -6.92
N GLY A 498 17.88 34.19 -7.45
CA GLY A 498 18.00 33.95 -8.89
C GLY A 498 16.79 34.53 -9.61
N ASN A 499 17.00 35.08 -10.81
CA ASN A 499 16.01 35.62 -11.74
C ASN A 499 14.92 34.56 -12.02
N GLN A 500 13.88 34.47 -11.18
CA GLN A 500 12.86 33.42 -11.27
C GLN A 500 12.03 33.62 -12.54
N VAL A 501 11.94 32.55 -13.35
CA VAL A 501 11.20 32.51 -14.60
C VAL A 501 10.16 31.41 -14.49
N TRP A 502 8.90 31.76 -14.72
CA TRP A 502 7.77 30.84 -14.73
C TRP A 502 7.27 30.67 -16.18
N PRO A 503 7.50 29.51 -16.81
CA PRO A 503 7.01 29.25 -18.17
C PRO A 503 5.49 29.03 -18.17
N ILE A 504 4.82 29.41 -19.25
CA ILE A 504 3.36 29.25 -19.41
C ILE A 504 3.09 27.96 -20.20
N THR A 505 3.37 26.79 -19.60
CA THR A 505 3.43 25.48 -20.30
C THR A 505 2.08 24.86 -20.64
N ALA A 506 1.03 25.14 -19.86
CA ALA A 506 -0.29 24.52 -20.01
C ALA A 506 -1.36 25.46 -20.61
N GLY A 507 -0.95 26.53 -21.28
CA GLY A 507 -1.86 27.56 -21.79
C GLY A 507 -2.53 28.42 -20.70
N MET A 508 -2.24 28.17 -19.41
CA MET A 508 -2.68 28.98 -18.27
C MET A 508 -1.67 28.89 -17.12
N VAL A 509 -1.49 29.99 -16.39
CA VAL A 509 -0.66 30.14 -15.19
C VAL A 509 -1.46 30.93 -14.14
N ARG A 510 -1.56 30.38 -12.93
CA ARG A 510 -2.23 31.02 -11.79
C ARG A 510 -1.22 31.77 -10.94
N VAL A 511 -1.58 32.98 -10.54
CA VAL A 511 -0.77 33.87 -9.70
C VAL A 511 -1.50 34.11 -8.40
N GLY A 512 -0.81 33.92 -7.26
CA GLY A 512 -1.41 34.18 -5.95
C GLY A 512 -0.46 33.92 -4.79
N ARG A 513 -0.99 34.02 -3.57
CA ARG A 513 -0.19 33.85 -2.34
C ARG A 513 -0.16 32.42 -1.81
N TRP A 514 -1.17 31.61 -2.13
CA TRP A 514 -1.23 30.21 -1.69
C TRP A 514 -0.34 29.31 -2.55
N GLU A 515 0.15 28.22 -1.94
CA GLU A 515 1.06 27.26 -2.60
C GLU A 515 0.40 26.47 -3.74
N GLU A 516 -0.92 26.58 -3.90
CA GLU A 516 -1.67 25.99 -5.02
C GLU A 516 -1.58 26.79 -6.33
N ASN A 517 -1.01 27.99 -6.31
CA ASN A 517 -0.79 28.79 -7.52
C ASN A 517 0.53 28.40 -8.18
N ASP A 518 0.59 28.54 -9.50
CA ASP A 518 1.78 28.22 -10.29
C ASP A 518 2.88 29.29 -10.08
N VAL A 519 2.48 30.54 -9.81
CA VAL A 519 3.35 31.64 -9.37
C VAL A 519 2.95 32.06 -7.95
N VAL A 520 3.80 31.69 -6.97
CA VAL A 520 3.57 31.99 -5.55
C VAL A 520 4.28 33.28 -5.15
N ILE A 521 3.50 34.33 -4.86
CA ILE A 521 4.03 35.63 -4.43
C ILE A 521 3.65 35.85 -2.96
N ARG A 522 4.62 35.74 -2.06
CA ARG A 522 4.42 35.81 -0.59
C ARG A 522 4.22 37.23 -0.04
N GLU A 523 3.86 38.19 -0.89
CA GLU A 523 3.61 39.57 -0.48
C GLU A 523 2.20 39.70 0.13
N GLN A 524 2.07 40.41 1.26
CA GLN A 524 0.82 40.53 2.01
C GLN A 524 -0.34 41.16 1.24
N TRP A 525 -0.04 41.99 0.24
CA TRP A 525 -1.00 42.65 -0.64
C TRP A 525 -1.41 41.81 -1.86
N VAL A 526 -0.78 40.66 -2.08
CA VAL A 526 -1.23 39.68 -3.09
C VAL A 526 -2.34 38.82 -2.49
N SER A 527 -3.38 38.57 -3.29
CA SER A 527 -4.54 37.78 -2.87
C SER A 527 -4.20 36.28 -2.90
N GLN A 528 -4.93 35.46 -2.13
CA GLN A 528 -4.70 34.01 -2.07
C GLN A 528 -4.72 33.38 -3.46
N LYS A 529 -5.73 33.73 -4.26
CA LYS A 529 -5.77 33.63 -5.71
C LYS A 529 -5.89 35.05 -6.24
N HIS A 530 -4.97 35.49 -7.09
CA HIS A 530 -4.89 36.91 -7.50
C HIS A 530 -5.29 37.09 -8.96
N ALA A 531 -4.64 36.37 -9.87
CA ALA A 531 -4.91 36.49 -11.29
C ALA A 531 -4.56 35.18 -12.03
N GLU A 532 -5.02 35.08 -13.27
CA GLU A 532 -4.66 34.03 -14.21
C GLU A 532 -4.09 34.65 -15.48
N ILE A 533 -2.98 34.11 -15.98
CA ILE A 533 -2.45 34.41 -17.30
C ILE A 533 -2.74 33.23 -18.20
N PHE A 534 -3.46 33.40 -19.30
CA PHE A 534 -3.81 32.31 -20.21
C PHE A 534 -3.70 32.70 -21.67
N CYS A 535 -3.61 31.70 -22.55
CA CYS A 535 -3.48 31.85 -23.99
C CYS A 535 -4.82 31.56 -24.70
N ARG A 536 -5.13 32.35 -25.72
CA ARG A 536 -6.18 32.06 -26.71
C ARG A 536 -5.57 32.06 -28.10
N ASN A 537 -5.87 31.05 -28.89
CA ASN A 537 -5.46 31.00 -30.29
C ASN A 537 -6.46 31.82 -31.13
N SER A 538 -5.96 32.76 -31.92
CA SER A 538 -6.76 33.46 -32.93
C SER A 538 -6.27 33.05 -34.31
N ILE A 539 -7.19 32.65 -35.20
CA ILE A 539 -6.87 32.39 -36.60
C ILE A 539 -6.80 33.75 -37.30
N ARG A 540 -5.59 34.19 -37.65
CA ARG A 540 -5.37 35.31 -38.58
C ARG A 540 -4.42 34.84 -39.67
N ASP A 541 -4.76 35.11 -40.93
CA ASP A 541 -3.89 34.91 -42.10
C ASP A 541 -3.19 33.54 -42.18
N SER A 542 -3.94 32.46 -41.91
CA SER A 542 -3.45 31.07 -41.99
C SER A 542 -2.24 30.75 -41.10
N ARG A 543 -1.95 31.59 -40.09
CA ARG A 543 -1.00 31.33 -39.01
C ARG A 543 -1.73 31.38 -37.67
N GLU A 544 -1.58 30.33 -36.86
CA GLU A 544 -2.06 30.34 -35.48
C GLU A 544 -1.08 31.17 -34.63
N GLU A 545 -1.42 32.43 -34.34
CA GLU A 545 -0.63 33.24 -33.40
C GLU A 545 -1.28 33.22 -32.00
N PRO A 546 -0.55 32.78 -30.95
CA PRO A 546 -1.05 32.77 -29.59
C PRO A 546 -1.20 34.19 -29.04
N SER A 547 -2.38 34.52 -28.53
CA SER A 547 -2.65 35.78 -27.81
C SER A 547 -2.78 35.51 -26.32
N TYR A 548 -2.04 36.24 -25.49
CA TYR A 548 -2.01 36.02 -24.03
C TYR A 548 -2.83 37.08 -23.31
N PHE A 549 -3.57 36.67 -22.28
CA PHE A 549 -4.44 37.52 -21.50
C PHE A 549 -4.18 37.33 -20.01
N LEU A 550 -4.20 38.43 -19.26
CA LEU A 550 -4.26 38.46 -17.80
C LEU A 550 -5.71 38.69 -17.38
N ARG A 551 -6.28 37.81 -16.56
CA ARG A 551 -7.55 38.03 -15.87
C ARG A 551 -7.28 38.25 -14.40
N ASP A 552 -7.55 39.46 -13.93
CA ASP A 552 -7.49 39.80 -12.50
C ASP A 552 -8.83 39.48 -11.83
N PHE A 553 -8.78 38.88 -10.65
CA PHE A 553 -9.94 38.70 -9.77
C PHE A 553 -9.55 38.96 -8.30
N SER A 554 -8.50 39.76 -8.11
CA SER A 554 -7.88 39.98 -6.82
C SER A 554 -8.60 41.06 -6.01
N ARG A 555 -8.34 41.10 -4.70
CA ARG A 555 -8.92 42.14 -3.82
C ARG A 555 -8.39 43.56 -4.08
N TYR A 556 -7.17 43.66 -4.61
CA TYR A 556 -6.44 44.93 -4.73
C TYR A 556 -5.99 45.26 -6.15
N GLY A 557 -6.36 44.44 -7.14
CA GLY A 557 -6.01 44.63 -8.55
C GLY A 557 -4.53 44.37 -8.87
N THR A 558 -4.27 44.19 -10.16
CA THR A 558 -2.95 44.10 -10.76
C THR A 558 -2.59 45.44 -11.40
N LEU A 559 -1.42 46.00 -11.09
CA LEU A 559 -0.90 47.19 -11.75
C LEU A 559 -0.12 46.80 -13.00
N VAL A 560 -0.38 47.48 -14.11
CA VAL A 560 0.30 47.27 -15.39
C VAL A 560 0.94 48.57 -15.84
N LEU A 561 2.19 48.51 -16.29
CA LEU A 561 2.90 49.69 -16.77
C LEU A 561 2.40 50.10 -18.16
N GLY A 562 1.70 51.24 -18.23
CA GLY A 562 1.27 51.89 -19.46
C GLY A 562 2.11 53.12 -19.83
N PRO A 563 1.77 53.84 -20.91
CA PRO A 563 2.54 54.98 -21.41
C PRO A 563 2.60 56.16 -20.42
N GLU A 564 1.56 56.36 -19.62
CA GLU A 564 1.44 57.42 -18.60
C GLU A 564 1.82 56.94 -17.19
N GLY A 565 2.39 55.75 -17.05
CA GLY A 565 2.75 55.13 -15.77
C GLY A 565 1.90 53.91 -15.40
N TRP A 566 1.88 53.55 -14.12
CA TRP A 566 1.19 52.35 -13.62
C TRP A 566 -0.33 52.51 -13.61
N VAL A 567 -1.04 51.66 -14.35
CA VAL A 567 -2.50 51.61 -14.44
C VAL A 567 -3.02 50.37 -13.71
N ARG A 568 -4.06 50.51 -12.89
CA ARG A 568 -4.67 49.39 -12.16
C ARG A 568 -5.72 48.68 -13.00
N VAL A 569 -5.56 47.37 -13.18
CA VAL A 569 -6.53 46.42 -13.72
C VAL A 569 -7.13 45.65 -12.56
N HIS A 570 -8.46 45.63 -12.44
CA HIS A 570 -9.15 45.01 -11.31
C HIS A 570 -10.45 44.37 -11.77
N HIS A 571 -10.62 43.07 -11.53
CA HIS A 571 -11.77 42.30 -12.04
C HIS A 571 -11.99 42.45 -13.56
N GLN A 572 -10.89 42.56 -14.31
CA GLN A 572 -10.88 42.80 -15.74
C GLN A 572 -9.87 41.88 -16.43
N GLU A 573 -10.10 41.68 -17.73
CA GLU A 573 -9.21 40.95 -18.60
C GLU A 573 -8.38 41.94 -19.44
N LEU A 574 -7.08 41.74 -19.50
CA LEU A 574 -6.12 42.57 -20.22
C LEU A 574 -5.32 41.71 -21.20
N LEU A 575 -5.22 42.15 -22.46
CA LEU A 575 -4.31 41.56 -23.43
C LEU A 575 -2.85 41.87 -23.04
N LEU A 576 -2.02 40.84 -22.91
CA LEU A 576 -0.60 40.96 -22.61
C LEU A 576 0.23 40.96 -23.89
N GLN A 577 1.17 41.91 -23.97
CA GLN A 577 2.19 41.97 -25.00
C GLN A 577 3.56 41.63 -24.41
N SER A 578 4.46 41.07 -25.21
CA SER A 578 5.86 40.85 -24.78
C SER A 578 6.48 42.15 -24.25
N GLY A 579 7.11 42.12 -23.08
CA GLY A 579 7.63 43.27 -22.35
C GLY A 579 6.65 43.93 -21.37
N THR A 580 5.41 43.44 -21.24
CA THR A 580 4.43 44.01 -20.30
C THR A 580 4.92 43.83 -18.86
N GLN A 581 5.02 44.93 -18.11
CA GLN A 581 5.40 44.90 -16.70
C GLN A 581 4.18 44.93 -15.77
N LEU A 582 4.18 44.04 -14.79
CA LEU A 582 3.08 43.77 -13.87
C LEU A 582 3.55 43.91 -12.41
N LYS A 583 2.68 44.42 -11.54
CA LYS A 583 2.79 44.30 -10.08
C LYS A 583 1.48 43.83 -9.51
N PHE A 584 1.50 42.76 -8.73
CA PHE A 584 0.29 42.19 -8.16
C PHE A 584 -0.04 42.86 -6.82
N GLY A 585 -1.21 43.51 -6.71
CA GLY A 585 -1.77 44.07 -5.47
C GLY A 585 -1.34 45.50 -5.11
N SER A 586 -0.05 45.82 -5.10
CA SER A 586 0.46 47.11 -4.59
C SER A 586 1.54 47.73 -5.49
N SER A 587 1.64 49.07 -5.47
CA SER A 587 2.71 49.81 -6.16
C SER A 587 4.09 49.55 -5.56
N GLN A 588 4.14 49.07 -4.31
CA GLN A 588 5.35 48.61 -3.62
C GLN A 588 5.70 47.14 -3.92
N GLY A 589 4.85 46.43 -4.67
CA GLY A 589 5.04 45.02 -5.03
C GLY A 589 6.22 44.78 -5.97
N GLN A 590 6.68 43.54 -6.01
CA GLN A 590 7.68 43.08 -6.97
C GLN A 590 7.21 43.31 -8.42
N ILE A 591 8.15 43.68 -9.29
CA ILE A 591 7.90 43.84 -10.73
C ILE A 591 8.08 42.49 -11.41
N PHE A 592 7.07 42.10 -12.18
CA PHE A 592 7.14 40.98 -13.10
C PHE A 592 7.12 41.49 -14.53
N GLU A 593 7.77 40.78 -15.44
CA GLU A 593 7.77 41.06 -16.87
C GLU A 593 7.26 39.84 -17.62
N PHE A 594 6.22 40.05 -18.41
CA PHE A 594 5.69 39.03 -19.32
C PHE A 594 6.43 39.11 -20.65
N THR A 595 7.00 38.01 -21.13
CA THR A 595 7.79 37.96 -22.36
C THR A 595 7.30 36.84 -23.26
N ILE A 596 7.27 37.11 -24.56
CA ILE A 596 7.07 36.11 -25.62
C ILE A 596 8.38 35.96 -26.41
N GLU A 597 8.99 34.77 -26.41
CA GLU A 597 10.11 34.33 -27.23
C GLU A 597 9.64 33.91 -28.62
N VAL A 598 10.09 34.64 -29.65
CA VAL A 598 9.93 34.23 -31.04
C VAL A 598 11.02 33.20 -31.34
N PRO A 599 10.69 31.98 -31.80
CA PRO A 599 11.71 31.00 -32.16
C PRO A 599 12.59 31.55 -33.29
N LYS A 600 13.90 31.65 -33.05
CA LYS A 600 14.87 31.98 -34.10
C LYS A 600 14.82 30.87 -35.15
N THR A 601 14.26 31.16 -36.32
CA THR A 601 14.42 30.32 -37.50
C THR A 601 15.91 30.28 -37.85
N SER A 602 16.57 29.17 -37.59
CA SER A 602 17.92 28.89 -38.09
C SER A 602 17.87 28.89 -39.61
N GLY A 603 18.43 29.94 -40.23
CA GLY A 603 18.63 30.00 -41.66
C GLY A 603 19.63 28.92 -42.09
N TYR A 604 19.15 27.93 -42.83
CA TYR A 604 20.00 27.16 -43.72
C TYR A 604 20.41 28.10 -44.86
N SER A 605 21.65 28.59 -44.82
CA SER A 605 22.30 29.14 -46.00
C SER A 605 22.67 27.98 -46.92
N GLU A 606 22.07 27.93 -48.10
CA GLU A 606 22.58 27.16 -49.24
C GLU A 606 24.01 27.60 -49.52
N THR A 607 24.96 26.67 -49.40
CA THR A 607 26.29 26.79 -50.00
C THR A 607 26.48 25.62 -50.95
N ASP A 608 26.36 25.96 -52.23
CA ASP A 608 26.99 25.39 -53.42
C ASP A 608 27.69 24.03 -53.31
N CYS A 609 27.10 23.04 -54.02
CA CYS A 609 27.86 21.93 -54.59
C CYS A 609 28.69 22.43 -55.78
N GLY A 610 29.96 22.71 -55.54
CA GLY A 610 30.98 22.88 -56.57
C GLY A 610 31.63 21.54 -56.96
N THR A 611 31.49 21.18 -58.23
CA THR A 611 32.17 20.12 -58.96
C THR A 611 33.71 20.15 -58.85
N ASN A 612 34.32 19.06 -58.39
CA ASN A 612 35.34 18.25 -59.10
C ASN A 612 35.89 17.14 -58.20
#